data_AF-A0A5C7XB88-F1
#
_entry.id   AF-A0A5C7XB88-F1
#
_cell.length_a   1.000
_cell.length_b   1.000
_cell.length_c   1.000
_cell.angle_alpha   90.00
_cell.angle_beta   90.00
_cell.angle_gamma   90.00
#
_symmetry.space_group_name_H-M   'P 1'
#
loop_
_entity.id
_entity.type
_entity.pdbx_description
1 polymer ?
#
loop_
_entity_poly.entity_id
_entity_poly.type
_entity_poly.pdbx_seq_one_letter_code
_entity_poly.pdbx_strand_id
1 'polypeptide(L)'
;MTERTKMEIEYLAAMQRLLDRKETISLNAIAIEAGKKAGSLRAARYPEILKEINRIIEVQEANLIQHTAPKFEEKIRQKDDELQSLKQDYAITVQKVISLERQVFKLQAELAGYRKDNHSVISFQKPRK
;
A
#
# COMPACT_ATOMS: atom_id res chain seq x y z
N MET A 1 -23.57 -3.64 -36.06
CA MET A 1 -23.09 -3.16 -34.74
C MET A 1 -22.44 -4.35 -34.06
N THR A 2 -21.12 -4.36 -33.93
CA THR A 2 -20.41 -5.41 -33.17
C THR A 2 -20.66 -5.18 -31.69
N GLU A 3 -21.21 -6.18 -31.00
CA GLU A 3 -21.37 -6.14 -29.55
C GLU A 3 -19.98 -6.03 -28.91
N ARG A 4 -19.74 -4.93 -28.19
CA ARG A 4 -18.51 -4.74 -27.43
C ARG A 4 -18.52 -5.68 -26.22
N THR A 5 -17.41 -6.35 -25.96
CA THR A 5 -17.33 -7.25 -24.80
C THR A 5 -17.39 -6.45 -23.50
N LYS A 6 -17.75 -7.10 -22.38
CA LYS A 6 -17.78 -6.45 -21.05
C LYS A 6 -16.45 -5.75 -20.72
N MET A 7 -15.33 -6.39 -21.05
CA MET A 7 -13.99 -5.83 -20.82
C MET A 7 -13.71 -4.58 -21.66
N GLU A 8 -14.19 -4.56 -22.88
CA GLU A 8 -14.06 -3.42 -23.77
C GLU A 8 -14.82 -2.20 -23.24
N ILE A 9 -16.03 -2.43 -22.74
CA ILE A 9 -16.84 -1.41 -22.06
C ILE A 9 -16.12 -0.88 -20.81
N GLU A 10 -15.51 -1.76 -20.00
CA GLU A 10 -14.74 -1.36 -18.82
C GLU A 10 -13.56 -0.44 -19.17
N TYR A 11 -12.80 -0.76 -20.24
CA TYR A 11 -11.68 0.08 -20.69
C TYR A 11 -12.12 1.44 -21.23
N LEU A 12 -13.24 1.50 -21.97
CA LEU A 12 -13.77 2.75 -22.48
C LEU A 12 -14.33 3.63 -21.37
N ALA A 13 -15.01 3.03 -20.39
CA ALA A 13 -15.47 3.74 -19.21
C ALA A 13 -14.28 4.29 -18.40
N ALA A 14 -13.19 3.53 -18.28
CA ALA A 14 -11.96 4.00 -17.64
C ALA A 14 -11.31 5.15 -18.42
N MET A 15 -11.25 5.06 -19.74
CA MET A 15 -10.78 6.16 -20.61
C MET A 15 -11.61 7.43 -20.40
N GLN A 16 -12.95 7.31 -20.38
CA GLN A 16 -13.83 8.45 -20.15
C GLN A 16 -13.60 9.10 -18.79
N ARG A 17 -13.45 8.30 -17.71
CA ARG A 17 -13.13 8.83 -16.37
C ARG A 17 -11.83 9.64 -16.36
N LEU A 18 -10.80 9.18 -17.06
CA LEU A 18 -9.52 9.89 -17.16
C LEU A 18 -9.67 11.21 -17.94
N LEU A 19 -10.46 11.22 -19.01
CA LEU A 19 -10.77 12.44 -19.77
C LEU A 19 -11.56 13.44 -18.92
N ASP A 20 -12.55 12.99 -18.16
CA ASP A 20 -13.36 13.85 -17.29
C ASP A 20 -12.51 14.49 -16.18
N ARG A 21 -11.52 13.76 -15.65
CA ARG A 21 -10.53 14.28 -14.69
C ARG A 21 -9.42 15.11 -15.34
N LYS A 22 -9.44 15.26 -16.67
CA LYS A 22 -8.40 15.93 -17.46
C LYS A 22 -7.00 15.37 -17.16
N GLU A 23 -6.87 14.05 -17.03
CA GLU A 23 -5.59 13.39 -16.82
C GLU A 23 -4.93 13.01 -18.17
N THR A 24 -3.60 12.85 -18.18
CA THR A 24 -2.90 12.28 -19.33
C THR A 24 -3.32 10.83 -19.54
N ILE A 25 -3.79 10.53 -20.75
CA ILE A 25 -4.22 9.21 -21.19
C ILE A 25 -2.99 8.41 -21.63
N SER A 26 -2.91 7.17 -21.17
CA SER A 26 -1.98 6.17 -21.71
C SER A 26 -2.62 4.79 -21.62
N LEU A 27 -2.11 3.83 -22.39
CA LEU A 27 -2.59 2.44 -22.36
C LEU A 27 -2.54 1.84 -20.95
N ASN A 28 -1.47 2.15 -20.21
CA ASN A 28 -1.29 1.68 -18.84
C ASN A 28 -2.20 2.42 -17.86
N ALA A 29 -2.40 3.73 -18.01
CA ALA A 29 -3.32 4.48 -17.17
C ALA A 29 -4.76 3.94 -17.31
N ILE A 30 -5.22 3.67 -18.53
CA ILE A 30 -6.54 3.09 -18.78
C ILE A 30 -6.64 1.68 -18.19
N ALA A 31 -5.61 0.85 -18.37
CA ALA A 31 -5.62 -0.50 -17.81
C ALA A 31 -5.73 -0.48 -16.27
N ILE A 32 -4.97 0.40 -15.61
CA ILE A 32 -4.98 0.56 -14.15
C ILE A 32 -6.33 1.12 -13.68
N GLU A 33 -6.88 2.13 -14.36
CA GLU A 33 -8.19 2.74 -14.03
C GLU A 33 -9.35 1.76 -14.25
N ALA A 34 -9.19 0.77 -15.13
CA ALA A 34 -10.11 -0.36 -15.30
C ALA A 34 -9.90 -1.50 -14.28
N GLY A 35 -9.01 -1.33 -13.30
CA GLY A 35 -8.69 -2.33 -12.29
C GLY A 35 -7.86 -3.51 -12.81
N LYS A 36 -7.16 -3.35 -13.93
CA LYS A 36 -6.30 -4.37 -14.53
C LYS A 36 -4.82 -4.03 -14.38
N LYS A 37 -3.98 -5.04 -14.57
CA LYS A 37 -2.52 -4.88 -14.55
C LYS A 37 -2.08 -4.06 -15.78
N ALA A 38 -1.07 -3.21 -15.60
CA ALA A 38 -0.37 -2.56 -16.71
C ALA A 38 0.04 -3.58 -17.79
N GLY A 39 -0.17 -3.24 -19.07
CA GLY A 39 0.06 -4.13 -20.21
C GLY A 39 -1.04 -5.19 -20.47
N SER A 40 -2.17 -5.16 -19.75
CA SER A 40 -3.33 -6.02 -20.05
C SER A 40 -4.02 -5.64 -21.37
N LEU A 41 -3.94 -4.37 -21.76
CA LEU A 41 -4.52 -3.82 -22.97
C LEU A 41 -3.56 -4.05 -24.16
N ARG A 42 -3.78 -5.14 -24.91
CA ARG A 42 -2.88 -5.60 -26.01
C ARG A 42 -3.56 -5.54 -27.37
N ALA A 43 -2.79 -5.16 -28.40
CA ALA A 43 -3.26 -5.06 -29.79
C ALA A 43 -3.90 -6.35 -30.32
N ALA A 44 -3.29 -7.49 -30.02
CA ALA A 44 -3.80 -8.78 -30.44
C ALA A 44 -5.19 -9.14 -29.86
N ARG A 45 -5.60 -8.51 -28.75
CA ARG A 45 -6.87 -8.81 -28.08
C ARG A 45 -7.94 -7.74 -28.29
N TYR A 46 -7.54 -6.47 -28.37
CA TYR A 46 -8.46 -5.34 -28.43
C TYR A 46 -8.03 -4.31 -29.50
N PRO A 47 -7.98 -4.69 -30.79
CA PRO A 47 -7.45 -3.83 -31.83
C PRO A 47 -8.26 -2.54 -32.03
N GLU A 48 -9.60 -2.62 -31.96
CA GLU A 48 -10.46 -1.46 -32.22
C GLU A 48 -10.40 -0.42 -31.10
N ILE A 49 -10.37 -0.85 -29.83
CA ILE A 49 -10.23 0.07 -28.69
C ILE A 49 -8.86 0.71 -28.66
N LEU A 50 -7.81 -0.02 -29.06
CA LEU A 50 -6.48 0.56 -29.16
C LEU A 50 -6.41 1.69 -30.18
N LYS A 51 -7.11 1.57 -31.32
CA LYS A 51 -7.22 2.67 -32.29
C LYS A 51 -7.91 3.89 -31.66
N GLU A 52 -9.01 3.67 -30.95
CA GLU A 52 -9.76 4.75 -30.28
C GLU A 52 -8.91 5.45 -29.21
N ILE A 53 -8.20 4.69 -28.38
CA ILE A 53 -7.31 5.21 -27.35
C ILE A 53 -6.14 5.98 -27.98
N ASN A 54 -5.48 5.41 -29.00
CA ASN A 54 -4.34 6.06 -29.66
C ASN A 54 -4.75 7.39 -30.28
N ARG A 55 -5.95 7.48 -30.87
CA ARG A 55 -6.49 8.74 -31.39
C ARG A 55 -6.62 9.80 -30.29
N ILE A 56 -7.08 9.42 -29.11
CA ILE A 56 -7.19 10.35 -27.97
C ILE A 56 -5.79 10.77 -27.46
N ILE A 57 -4.83 9.84 -27.44
CA ILE A 57 -3.44 10.14 -27.09
C ILE A 57 -2.85 11.17 -28.07
N GLU A 58 -3.01 10.97 -29.38
CA GLU A 58 -2.56 11.92 -30.41
C GLU A 58 -3.20 13.31 -30.24
N VAL A 59 -4.49 13.35 -29.88
CA VAL A 59 -5.21 14.62 -29.60
C VAL A 59 -4.65 15.31 -28.35
N GLN A 60 -4.27 14.56 -27.31
CA GLN A 60 -3.59 15.12 -26.13
C GLN A 60 -2.18 15.61 -26.47
N GLU A 61 -1.40 14.84 -27.21
CA GLU A 61 -0.03 15.20 -27.63
C GLU A 61 -0.01 16.46 -28.51
N ALA A 62 -1.02 16.61 -29.37
CA ALA A 62 -1.24 17.82 -30.17
C ALA A 62 -1.78 19.01 -29.34
N ASN A 63 -1.96 18.86 -28.02
CA ASN A 63 -2.52 19.85 -27.10
C ASN A 63 -3.92 20.37 -27.51
N LEU A 64 -4.69 19.55 -28.24
CA LEU A 64 -6.03 19.91 -28.70
C LEU A 64 -7.09 19.75 -27.61
N ILE A 65 -6.78 19.00 -26.55
CA ILE A 65 -7.61 18.90 -25.34
C ILE A 65 -6.77 19.20 -24.09
N GLN A 66 -7.37 19.94 -23.15
CA GLN A 66 -6.74 20.21 -21.86
C GLN A 66 -6.53 18.92 -21.08
N HIS A 67 -5.29 18.72 -20.63
CA HIS A 67 -4.94 17.64 -19.74
C HIS A 67 -3.83 18.10 -18.80
N THR A 68 -3.78 17.49 -17.62
CA THR A 68 -2.80 17.75 -16.58
C THR A 68 -1.73 16.69 -16.69
N ALA A 69 -0.50 17.12 -16.97
CA ALA A 69 0.63 16.23 -16.92
C ALA A 69 0.74 15.64 -15.50
N PRO A 70 0.95 14.31 -15.38
CA PRO A 70 1.15 13.70 -14.08
C PRO A 70 2.37 14.33 -13.41
N LYS A 71 2.16 15.00 -12.27
CA LYS A 71 3.22 15.50 -11.40
C LYS A 71 3.88 14.33 -10.66
N PHE A 72 4.60 13.49 -11.40
CA PHE A 72 5.29 12.34 -10.84
C PHE A 72 6.30 12.76 -9.77
N GLU A 73 6.96 13.89 -9.96
CA GLU A 73 7.95 14.43 -9.01
C GLU A 73 7.34 14.72 -7.63
N GLU A 74 6.14 15.29 -7.59
CA GLU A 74 5.45 15.61 -6.34
C GLU A 74 4.95 14.34 -5.64
N LYS A 75 4.42 13.37 -6.40
CA LYS A 75 4.02 12.07 -5.86
C LYS A 75 5.21 11.23 -5.39
N ILE A 76 6.34 11.24 -6.10
CA ILE A 76 7.57 10.56 -5.70
C ILE A 76 8.06 11.17 -4.39
N ARG A 77 8.14 12.50 -4.31
CA ARG A 77 8.56 13.20 -3.08
C ARG A 77 7.67 12.84 -1.90
N GLN A 78 6.34 12.87 -2.07
CA GLN A 78 5.41 12.45 -1.01
C GLN A 78 5.65 11.01 -0.56
N LYS A 79 5.89 10.09 -1.50
CA LYS A 79 6.16 8.68 -1.17
C LYS A 79 7.51 8.47 -0.49
N ASP A 80 8.52 9.27 -0.85
CA ASP A 80 9.82 9.26 -0.18
C ASP A 80 9.71 9.79 1.26
N ASP A 81 8.93 10.87 1.47
CA ASP A 81 8.66 11.42 2.80
C ASP A 81 7.91 10.40 3.69
N GLU A 82 6.87 9.76 3.15
CA GLU A 82 6.15 8.66 3.83
C GLU A 82 7.08 7.51 4.21
N LEU A 83 7.96 7.09 3.29
CA LEU A 83 8.92 6.02 3.52
C LEU A 83 9.93 6.39 4.62
N GLN A 84 10.38 7.65 4.65
CA GLN A 84 11.29 8.14 5.66
C GLN A 84 10.63 8.18 7.05
N SER A 85 9.39 8.65 7.13
CA SER A 85 8.60 8.61 8.38
C SER A 85 8.45 7.18 8.88
N LEU A 86 8.08 6.25 8.00
CA LEU A 86 7.88 4.85 8.36
C LEU A 86 9.18 4.19 8.88
N LYS A 87 10.33 4.52 8.29
CA LYS A 87 11.64 4.04 8.77
C LYS A 87 11.97 4.57 10.17
N GLN A 88 11.64 5.83 10.44
CA GLN A 88 11.84 6.43 11.77
C GLN A 88 10.93 5.76 12.82
N ASP A 89 9.65 5.59 12.51
CA ASP A 89 8.69 4.94 13.39
C ASP A 89 9.08 3.48 13.68
N TYR A 90 9.56 2.76 12.67
CA TYR A 90 10.08 1.42 12.82
C TYR A 90 11.29 1.38 13.78
N ALA A 91 12.26 2.28 13.60
CA ALA A 91 13.44 2.35 14.46
C ALA A 91 13.06 2.64 15.93
N ILE A 92 12.15 3.59 16.16
CA ILE A 92 11.62 3.92 17.50
C ILE A 92 10.92 2.69 18.11
N THR A 93 10.11 1.99 17.32
CA THR A 93 9.37 0.81 17.78
C THR A 93 10.33 -0.31 18.17
N VAL A 94 11.36 -0.57 17.36
CA VAL A 94 12.40 -1.56 17.69
C VAL A 94 13.11 -1.22 19.00
N GLN A 95 13.48 0.05 19.20
CA GLN A 95 14.10 0.48 20.46
C GLN A 95 13.18 0.26 21.68
N LYS A 96 11.87 0.52 21.53
CA LYS A 96 10.88 0.25 22.58
C LYS A 96 10.78 -1.24 22.89
N VAL A 97 10.73 -2.10 21.87
CA VAL A 97 10.69 -3.55 22.05
C VAL A 97 11.92 -4.04 22.82
N ILE A 98 13.13 -3.63 22.42
CA ILE A 98 14.37 -4.00 23.11
C ILE A 98 14.36 -3.54 24.58
N SER A 99 13.87 -2.31 24.84
CA SER A 99 13.76 -1.79 26.21
C SER A 99 12.79 -2.63 27.06
N LEU A 100 11.64 -2.99 26.49
CA LEU A 100 10.64 -3.82 27.17
C LEU A 100 11.17 -5.23 27.43
N GLU A 101 11.86 -5.86 26.49
CA GLU A 101 12.49 -7.17 26.68
C GLU A 101 13.48 -7.14 27.85
N ARG A 102 14.30 -6.09 27.96
CA ARG A 102 15.23 -5.91 29.09
C ARG A 102 14.50 -5.76 30.42
N GLN A 103 13.38 -5.02 30.44
CA GLN A 103 12.56 -4.86 31.64
C GLN A 103 11.92 -6.19 32.06
N VAL A 104 11.36 -6.95 31.12
CA VAL A 104 10.81 -8.28 31.38
C VAL A 104 11.88 -9.20 31.97
N PHE A 105 13.09 -9.20 31.40
CA PHE A 105 14.19 -10.01 31.92
C PHE A 105 14.57 -9.63 33.36
N LYS A 106 14.66 -8.32 33.67
CA LYS A 106 14.92 -7.84 35.04
C LYS A 106 13.82 -8.28 36.01
N LEU A 107 12.56 -8.09 35.64
CA LEU A 107 11.42 -8.47 36.48
C LEU A 107 11.37 -9.99 36.72
N GLN A 108 11.73 -10.80 35.72
CA GLN A 108 11.84 -12.25 35.87
C GLN A 108 12.96 -12.64 36.85
N ALA A 109 14.11 -11.96 36.77
CA ALA A 109 15.22 -12.18 37.71
C ALA A 109 14.84 -11.78 39.15
N GLU A 110 14.18 -10.64 39.34
CA GLU A 110 13.68 -10.18 40.64
C GLU A 110 12.65 -11.17 41.22
N LEU A 111 11.67 -11.61 40.43
CA LEU A 111 10.68 -12.62 40.84
C LEU A 111 11.35 -13.94 41.25
N ALA A 112 12.39 -14.36 40.53
CA ALA A 112 13.14 -15.56 40.88
C ALA A 112 13.88 -15.40 42.22
N GLY A 113 14.42 -14.22 42.51
CA GLY A 113 15.01 -13.87 43.80
C GLY A 113 13.99 -13.99 44.94
N TYR A 114 12.86 -13.30 44.84
CA TYR A 114 11.79 -13.35 45.86
C TYR A 114 11.25 -14.77 46.10
N ARG A 115 11.14 -15.58 45.05
CA ARG A 115 10.69 -16.99 45.19
C ARG A 115 11.71 -17.85 45.92
N LYS A 116 13.01 -17.63 45.71
CA LYS A 116 14.07 -18.34 46.43
C LYS A 116 14.10 -17.97 47.91
N ASP A 117 13.91 -16.69 48.23
CA ASP A 117 13.93 -16.19 49.62
C ASP A 117 12.68 -16.62 50.42
N ASN A 118 11.55 -16.81 49.74
CA ASN A 118 10.30 -17.31 50.32
C ASN A 118 10.27 -18.85 50.55
N HIS A 119 11.36 -19.60 50.35
CA HIS A 119 11.42 -20.99 50.81
C HIS A 119 11.49 -21.13 52.34
N SER A 120 11.58 -20.03 53.09
CA SER A 120 11.47 -19.99 54.56
C SER A 120 10.03 -19.74 55.06
N VAL A 121 8.99 -20.11 54.31
CA VAL A 121 7.63 -20.12 54.87
C VAL A 121 7.57 -21.15 55.99
N ILE A 122 7.61 -20.65 57.23
CA ILE A 122 7.43 -21.42 58.46
C ILE A 122 6.07 -22.10 58.37
N SER A 123 6.07 -23.41 58.10
CA SER A 123 4.85 -24.19 58.22
C SER A 123 4.47 -24.28 59.69
N PHE A 124 3.37 -23.65 60.08
CA PHE A 124 2.79 -23.84 61.41
C PHE A 124 2.30 -25.28 61.49
N GLN A 125 3.08 -26.17 62.12
CA GLN A 125 2.62 -27.51 62.43
C GLN A 125 1.46 -27.41 63.42
N LYS A 126 0.30 -27.89 62.98
CA LYS A 126 -0.92 -27.95 63.81
C LYS A 126 -0.64 -28.82 65.04
N PRO A 127 -0.83 -28.31 66.28
CA PRO A 127 -0.56 -29.09 67.48
C PRO A 127 -1.44 -30.34 67.48
N ARG A 128 -0.82 -31.51 67.65
CA ARG A 128 -1.53 -32.78 67.83
C ARG A 128 -2.15 -32.78 69.23
N LYS A 129 -3.43 -33.16 69.30
CA LYS A 129 -4.22 -33.31 70.52
C LYS A 129 -3.60 -34.33 71.46
#